data_AF-A0A2M8NQS9-F1
#
_entry.id   AF-A0A2M8NQS9-F1
#
_cell.length_a   1.000
_cell.length_b   1.000
_cell.length_c   1.000
_cell.angle_alpha   90.00
_cell.angle_beta   90.00
_cell.angle_gamma   90.00
#
_symmetry.space_group_name_H-M   'P 1'
#
loop_
_entity.id
_entity.type
_entity.pdbx_description
1 polymer ?
#
loop_
_entity_poly.entity_id
_entity_poly.type
_entity_poly.pdbx_seq_one_letter_code
_entity_poly.pdbx_strand_id
1 'polypeptide(L)'
;MTLQLQHTWEYRLMTWAEEALQNALPMPHIHADNSILDIAYQHCSDVTKHHSRTFYIASGLLPPEKRRAVRALYVFCRVTDDIIDKNTDANRRET
;
A
#
# COMPACT_ATOMS: atom_id res chain seq x y z
N MET A 1 2.40 27.67 28.46
CA MET A 1 2.59 26.27 28.91
C MET A 1 2.50 25.39 27.67
N THR A 2 3.53 25.45 26.82
CA THR A 2 3.50 25.02 25.40
C THR A 2 4.89 24.50 25.01
N LEU A 3 5.51 23.66 25.86
CA LEU A 3 6.92 23.28 25.69
C LEU A 3 7.20 21.78 25.88
N GLN A 4 6.24 20.91 25.54
CA GLN A 4 6.53 19.46 25.46
C GLN A 4 6.03 18.77 24.19
N LEU A 5 5.23 19.43 23.34
CA LEU A 5 4.68 18.80 22.13
C LEU A 5 5.66 18.74 20.95
N GLN A 6 6.75 19.51 20.96
CA GLN A 6 7.65 19.62 19.80
C GLN A 6 8.52 18.37 19.56
N HIS A 7 8.57 17.43 20.50
CA HIS A 7 9.43 16.23 20.42
C HIS A 7 8.65 14.90 20.39
N THR A 8 7.32 14.93 20.24
CA THR A 8 6.54 13.71 20.05
C THR A 8 6.61 13.24 18.60
N TRP A 9 6.42 11.93 18.39
CA TRP A 9 6.31 11.37 17.04
C TRP A 9 5.11 11.95 16.27
N GLU A 10 4.03 12.30 16.98
CA GLU A 10 2.83 12.93 16.42
C GLU A 10 3.14 14.28 15.78
N TYR A 11 3.94 15.12 16.46
CA TYR A 11 4.33 16.41 15.92
C TYR A 11 5.17 16.26 14.65
N ARG A 12 6.14 15.32 14.63
CA ARG A 12 6.92 15.04 13.43
C ARG A 12 6.05 14.54 12.26
N LEU A 13 5.08 13.66 12.53
CA LEU A 13 4.14 13.19 11.51
C LEU A 13 3.28 14.33 10.97
N MET A 14 2.78 15.22 11.84
CA MET A 14 1.97 16.36 11.43
C MET A 14 2.79 17.34 10.58
N THR A 15 4.03 17.62 10.98
CA THR A 15 4.96 18.46 10.20
C THR A 15 5.26 17.86 8.83
N TRP A 16 5.56 16.56 8.75
CA TRP A 16 5.79 15.91 7.46
C TRP A 16 4.54 15.86 6.58
N ALA A 17 3.35 15.67 7.16
CA ALA A 17 2.10 15.71 6.42
C ALA A 17 1.82 17.10 5.83
N GLU A 18 2.06 18.15 6.63
CA GLU A 18 1.90 19.55 6.19
C GLU A 18 2.94 19.90 5.10
N GLU A 19 4.20 19.52 5.31
CA GLU A 19 5.28 19.71 4.34
C GLU A 19 4.99 18.98 3.02
N ALA A 20 4.48 17.75 3.06
CA ALA A 20 4.11 16.99 1.87
C ALA A 20 2.92 17.62 1.13
N LEU A 21 1.97 18.23 1.84
CA LEU A 21 0.83 18.93 1.24
C LEU A 21 1.28 20.22 0.54
N GLN A 22 2.19 20.98 1.18
CA GLN A 22 2.73 22.23 0.64
C GLN A 22 3.68 22.00 -0.53
N ASN A 23 4.50 20.96 -0.44
CA ASN A 23 5.44 20.53 -1.49
C ASN A 23 4.83 19.50 -2.42
N ALA A 24 3.51 19.31 -2.40
CA ALA A 24 2.84 18.43 -3.33
C ALA A 24 3.12 18.95 -4.73
N LEU A 25 4.13 18.35 -5.39
CA LEU A 25 4.34 18.52 -6.81
C LEU A 25 3.00 18.23 -7.47
N PRO A 26 2.61 18.97 -8.53
CA PRO A 26 1.44 18.61 -9.31
C PRO A 26 1.56 17.12 -9.61
N MET A 27 0.63 16.32 -9.07
CA MET A 27 0.69 14.87 -9.27
C MET A 27 0.78 14.69 -10.77
N PRO A 28 1.85 14.07 -11.28
CA PRO A 28 1.93 13.84 -12.70
C PRO A 28 0.63 13.12 -13.06
N HIS A 29 -0.10 13.65 -14.04
CA HIS A 29 -1.22 12.92 -14.60
C HIS A 29 -0.60 11.68 -15.24
N ILE A 30 -0.52 10.59 -14.47
CA ILE A 30 0.03 9.33 -14.93
C ILE A 30 -0.98 8.82 -15.94
N HIS A 31 -0.71 9.09 -17.21
CA HIS A 31 -1.43 8.51 -18.30
C HIS A 31 -0.93 7.07 -18.45
N ALA A 32 -1.40 6.20 -17.57
CA ALA A 32 -1.17 4.78 -17.71
C ALA A 32 -2.00 4.29 -18.91
N ASP A 33 -1.34 3.69 -19.89
CA ASP A 33 -2.04 3.04 -20.99
C ASP A 33 -2.99 1.98 -20.42
N ASN A 34 -4.22 1.92 -20.95
CA ASN A 34 -5.25 0.99 -20.49
C ASN A 34 -4.76 -0.47 -20.60
N SER A 35 -3.91 -0.78 -21.59
CA SER A 35 -3.32 -2.11 -21.73
C SER A 35 -2.41 -2.47 -20.55
N ILE A 36 -1.59 -1.50 -20.11
CA ILE A 36 -0.69 -1.65 -18.96
C ILE A 36 -1.51 -1.80 -17.67
N LEU A 37 -2.59 -1.02 -17.52
CA LEU A 37 -3.49 -1.13 -16.37
C LEU A 37 -4.16 -2.50 -16.29
N ASP A 38 -4.65 -3.03 -17.41
CA ASP A 38 -5.26 -4.36 -17.43
C ASP A 38 -4.26 -5.46 -17.06
N ILE A 39 -3.01 -5.38 -17.57
CA ILE A 39 -1.93 -6.29 -17.18
C ILE A 39 -1.64 -6.19 -15.67
N ALA A 40 -1.55 -4.97 -15.12
CA ALA A 40 -1.30 -4.75 -13.71
C ALA A 40 -2.42 -5.30 -12.82
N TYR A 41 -3.69 -5.08 -13.19
CA TYR A 41 -4.83 -5.63 -12.46
C TYR A 41 -4.91 -7.16 -12.56
N GLN A 42 -4.55 -7.73 -13.70
CA GLN A 42 -4.48 -9.18 -13.87
C GLN A 42 -3.39 -9.77 -12.96
N HIS A 43 -2.21 -9.16 -12.92
CA HIS A 43 -1.15 -9.55 -11.98
C HIS A 43 -1.64 -9.51 -10.53
N CYS A 44 -2.31 -8.42 -10.12
CA CYS A 44 -2.85 -8.31 -8.77
C CYS A 44 -3.88 -9.41 -8.45
N SER A 45 -4.68 -9.79 -9.44
CA SER A 45 -5.64 -10.88 -9.34
C SER A 45 -4.96 -12.23 -9.11
N ASP A 46 -3.88 -12.51 -9.82
CA ASP A 46 -3.13 -13.76 -9.72
C ASP A 46 -2.37 -13.88 -8.39
N VAL A 47 -1.74 -12.78 -7.94
CA VAL A 47 -1.11 -12.70 -6.61
C VAL A 47 -2.15 -12.91 -5.51
N THR A 48 -3.30 -12.24 -5.59
CA THR A 48 -4.38 -12.43 -4.61
C THR A 48 -4.84 -13.88 -4.54
N LYS A 49 -5.01 -14.53 -5.71
CA LYS A 49 -5.39 -15.95 -5.80
C LYS A 49 -4.35 -16.87 -5.15
N HIS A 50 -3.06 -16.55 -5.31
CA HIS A 50 -1.96 -17.32 -4.75
C HIS A 50 -1.86 -17.17 -3.22
N HIS A 51 -1.98 -15.95 -2.70
CA HIS A 51 -1.76 -15.67 -1.27
C HIS A 51 -3.01 -15.85 -0.40
N SER A 52 -4.23 -15.71 -0.95
CA SER A 52 -5.46 -15.94 -0.19
C SER A 52 -6.64 -16.40 -1.05
N ARG A 53 -6.87 -17.72 -1.07
CA ARG A 53 -7.98 -18.33 -1.81
C ARG A 53 -9.35 -17.86 -1.31
N THR A 54 -9.53 -17.70 -0.01
CA THR A 54 -10.79 -17.23 0.60
C THR A 54 -11.09 -15.78 0.20
N PHE A 55 -10.09 -14.90 0.30
CA PHE A 55 -10.26 -13.49 -0.09
C PHE A 55 -10.46 -13.34 -1.60
N TYR A 56 -9.78 -14.17 -2.42
CA TYR A 56 -9.97 -14.19 -3.86
C TYR A 56 -11.42 -14.54 -4.24
N ILE A 57 -12.01 -15.53 -3.58
CA ILE A 57 -13.42 -15.92 -3.79
C ILE A 57 -14.37 -14.81 -3.30
N ALA A 58 -14.18 -14.30 -2.09
CA ALA A 58 -15.03 -13.26 -1.51
C ALA A 58 -15.02 -11.96 -2.34
N SER A 59 -13.83 -11.49 -2.75
CA SER A 59 -13.70 -10.32 -3.64
C SER A 59 -14.32 -10.57 -5.02
N GLY A 60 -14.45 -11.83 -5.45
CA GLY A 60 -15.14 -12.21 -6.69
C GLY A 60 -16.60 -11.77 -6.74
N LEU A 61 -17.27 -11.63 -5.59
CA LEU A 61 -18.67 -11.22 -5.48
C LEU A 61 -18.87 -9.71 -5.71
N LEU A 62 -17.80 -8.92 -5.72
CA LEU A 62 -17.87 -7.49 -5.96
C LEU A 62 -18.05 -7.15 -7.46
N PRO A 63 -18.64 -5.98 -7.79
CA PRO A 63 -18.62 -5.44 -9.15
C PRO A 63 -17.20 -5.33 -9.71
N PRO A 64 -17.00 -5.43 -11.04
CA PRO A 64 -15.67 -5.53 -11.65
C PRO A 64 -14.67 -4.46 -11.22
N GLU A 65 -15.08 -3.19 -11.17
CA GLU A 65 -14.22 -2.08 -10.76
C GLU A 65 -13.79 -2.20 -9.29
N LYS A 66 -14.74 -2.46 -8.39
CA LYS A 66 -14.46 -2.65 -6.96
C LYS A 66 -13.59 -3.88 -6.71
N ARG A 67 -13.82 -4.97 -7.45
CA ARG A 67 -12.99 -6.19 -7.39
C ARG A 67 -11.55 -5.88 -7.76
N ARG A 68 -11.31 -5.17 -8.87
CA ARG A 68 -9.97 -4.75 -9.31
C ARG A 68 -9.28 -3.89 -8.26
N ALA A 69 -9.97 -2.89 -7.72
CA ALA A 69 -9.44 -1.99 -6.69
C ALA A 69 -9.06 -2.72 -5.40
N VAL A 70 -9.95 -3.56 -4.87
CA VAL A 70 -9.72 -4.28 -3.61
C VAL A 70 -8.59 -5.30 -3.73
N ARG A 71 -8.45 -5.97 -4.89
CA ARG A 71 -7.34 -6.90 -5.14
C ARG A 71 -6.00 -6.16 -5.26
N ALA A 72 -5.95 -5.00 -5.90
CA ALA A 72 -4.75 -4.17 -5.96
C ALA A 72 -4.33 -3.70 -4.55
N LEU A 73 -5.28 -3.25 -3.73
CA LEU A 73 -5.02 -2.86 -2.34
C LEU A 73 -4.48 -4.03 -1.51
N TYR A 74 -5.08 -5.21 -1.64
CA TYR A 74 -4.61 -6.41 -0.95
C TYR A 74 -3.15 -6.74 -1.30
N VAL A 75 -2.80 -6.68 -2.59
CA VAL A 75 -1.42 -6.94 -3.04
C VAL A 75 -0.44 -5.91 -2.52
N PHE A 76 -0.81 -4.63 -2.50
CA PHE A 76 0.01 -3.57 -1.90
C PHE A 76 0.33 -3.88 -0.42
N CYS A 77 -0.70 -4.18 0.38
CA CYS A 77 -0.50 -4.54 1.78
C CYS A 77 0.38 -5.78 1.91
N ARG A 78 0.13 -6.82 1.11
CA ARG A 78 0.91 -8.06 1.19
C ARG A 78 2.38 -7.86 0.88
N VAL A 79 2.70 -7.11 -0.18
CA VAL A 79 4.08 -6.79 -0.55
C VAL A 79 4.76 -5.97 0.54
N THR A 80 4.03 -5.03 1.14
CA THR A 80 4.54 -4.23 2.26
C THR A 80 4.85 -5.12 3.47
N ASP A 81 3.94 -6.01 3.86
CA ASP A 81 4.15 -6.97 4.94
C ASP A 81 5.38 -7.85 4.65
N ASP A 82 5.51 -8.38 3.43
CA ASP A 82 6.65 -9.21 3.02
C ASP A 82 8.00 -8.46 3.13
N ILE A 83 8.02 -7.14 2.91
CA ILE A 83 9.23 -6.31 3.07
C ILE A 83 9.57 -6.14 4.55
N ILE A 84 8.58 -5.88 5.39
CA ILE A 84 8.77 -5.68 6.84
C ILE A 84 9.18 -7.00 7.53
N ASP A 85 8.54 -8.11 7.17
CA ASP A 85 8.81 -9.43 7.74
C ASP A 85 10.24 -9.90 7.42
N LYS A 86 10.70 -9.72 6.18
CA LYS A 86 12.07 -10.09 5.77
C LYS A 86 13.14 -9.32 6.53
N ASN A 87 12.87 -8.06 6.91
CA ASN A 87 13.79 -7.25 7.71
C ASN A 87 13.83 -7.75 9.18
N THR A 88 12.68 -8.20 9.69
CA THR A 88 12.55 -8.68 11.07
C THR A 88 13.20 -10.05 11.28
N ASP A 89 13.11 -10.96 10.31
CA ASP A 89 13.71 -12.30 10.39
C ASP A 89 15.26 -12.30 10.34
N ALA A 90 15.87 -11.32 9.67
CA ALA A 90 17.33 -11.17 9.66
C ALA A 90 17.87 -10.85 11.07
N ASN A 91 17.17 -9.98 11.80
CA ASN A 91 17.58 -9.54 13.15
C ASN A 91 17.40 -10.65 14.21
N ARG A 92 16.54 -11.64 13.96
CA ARG A 92 16.23 -12.74 14.89
C ARG A 92 17.17 -13.95 14.76
N ARG A 93 17.99 -14.01 13.71
CA ARG A 93 18.98 -15.08 13.47
C ARG A 93 20.39 -14.72 13.94
N GLU A 94 20.62 -13.46 14.33
CA GLU A 94 21.89 -12.95 14.86
C GLU A 94 21.87 -12.80 16.40
N THR A 95 20.85 -13.32 17.07
CA THR A 95 20.77 -13.46 18.54
C THR A 95 20.63 -14.91 18.94
#